data_AF-A0A3L9YI75-F1
#
_entry.id   AF-A0A3L9YI75-F1
#
_cell.length_a   1.000
_cell.length_b   1.000
_cell.length_c   1.000
_cell.angle_alpha   90.00
_cell.angle_beta   90.00
_cell.angle_gamma   90.00
#
_symmetry.space_group_name_H-M   'P 1'
#
loop_
_entity.id
_entity.type
_entity.pdbx_description
1 polymer ?
#
loop_
_entity_poly.entity_id
_entity_poly.type
_entity_poly.pdbx_seq_one_letter_code
_entity_poly.pdbx_strand_id
1 'polypeptide(L)'
;MNTFARTMKHTVLAAALALLAGCSSVKPWINEPLPAGDQNIPVRKSERDPTILVAVTLSGGGARAAAFGYGVLTELQQTRFVWNGHPTTLLDATDVVSGVSGGSIVAAYFAAHGIEGLPRFEQDFLRQNFQNSLITQALRPGNLIDLTSPWLGRTHLLARRLDELYGGLTFGDVERRPRHPQLFITATDMSLGTGFEFTWEQFSLICSDLRKVPLSFAVAASSAVPLLLSPMTLKNYADQCPDRPSPSVAAAAAGDYRVRLNRAHELSYVDAQRKPYIHLVDGGLADNLGVQRLLDRALANGGLRQTFSEVGIPPATIRKLVLITVNAERDPSVNIDMSDKVPNMAQVVDALLFGTGARATRETQEFLRDITRQWQRSLASGPTGANDVFAPDAEIHVIPVNLRDAPDDIARRRLLQVPTAFSITSEEVTDLIEAGGSVLRHSPEFRALVQSLLSPDPHAPHAPPAGLQAKD
;
A
#
# COMPACT_ATOMS: atom_id res chain seq x y z
N MET A 1 54.38 -43.61 5.43
CA MET A 1 52.94 -43.50 5.75
C MET A 1 52.52 -42.13 6.30
N ASN A 2 53.31 -41.45 7.16
CA ASN A 2 52.91 -40.16 7.75
C ASN A 2 52.83 -38.96 6.78
N THR A 3 53.62 -38.94 5.71
CA THR A 3 53.61 -37.85 4.72
C THR A 3 52.34 -37.87 3.87
N PHE A 4 51.91 -39.05 3.40
CA PHE A 4 50.73 -39.20 2.54
C PHE A 4 49.43 -38.79 3.26
N ALA A 5 49.27 -39.19 4.53
CA ALA A 5 48.13 -38.78 5.36
C ALA A 5 48.12 -37.26 5.65
N ARG A 6 49.29 -36.63 5.74
CA ARG A 6 49.41 -35.19 5.95
C ARG A 6 49.04 -34.42 4.68
N THR A 7 49.54 -34.84 3.51
CA THR A 7 49.17 -34.25 2.23
C THR A 7 47.67 -34.36 1.96
N MET A 8 47.08 -35.55 2.20
CA MET A 8 45.64 -35.77 2.01
C MET A 8 44.77 -34.86 2.90
N LYS A 9 45.17 -34.63 4.17
CA LYS A 9 44.48 -33.67 5.05
C LYS A 9 44.55 -32.23 4.53
N HIS A 10 45.69 -31.80 3.97
CA HIS A 10 45.85 -30.45 3.43
C HIS A 10 45.04 -30.28 2.14
N THR A 11 44.99 -31.31 1.28
CA THR A 11 44.18 -31.29 0.06
C THR A 11 42.69 -31.26 0.36
N VAL A 12 42.21 -32.03 1.35
CA VAL A 12 40.81 -31.99 1.79
C VAL A 12 40.45 -30.64 2.41
N LEU A 13 41.34 -30.07 3.23
CA LEU A 13 41.12 -28.74 3.83
C LEU A 13 41.10 -27.63 2.76
N ALA A 14 42.02 -27.68 1.79
CA ALA A 14 42.05 -26.73 0.68
C ALA A 14 40.83 -26.87 -0.24
N ALA A 15 40.37 -28.10 -0.52
CA ALA A 15 39.14 -28.35 -1.26
C ALA A 15 37.89 -27.86 -0.50
N ALA A 16 37.84 -28.06 0.83
CA ALA A 16 36.76 -27.55 1.68
C ALA A 16 36.75 -26.01 1.72
N LEU A 17 37.92 -25.36 1.82
CA LEU A 17 38.04 -23.90 1.75
C LEU A 17 37.68 -23.35 0.37
N ALA A 18 38.04 -24.05 -0.71
CA ALA A 18 37.65 -23.68 -2.07
C ALA A 18 36.13 -23.83 -2.31
N LEU A 19 35.50 -24.86 -1.73
CA LEU A 19 34.04 -25.03 -1.73
C LEU A 19 33.31 -23.96 -0.89
N LEU A 20 33.95 -23.46 0.17
CA LEU A 20 33.44 -22.35 0.99
C LEU A 20 33.65 -20.96 0.37
N ALA A 21 34.52 -20.84 -0.63
CA ALA A 21 34.78 -19.60 -1.36
C ALA A 21 33.83 -19.39 -2.56
N GLY A 22 32.98 -20.38 -2.88
CA GLY A 22 31.99 -20.26 -3.95
C GLY A 22 30.79 -19.45 -3.51
N CYS A 23 30.68 -18.19 -3.94
CA CYS A 23 29.44 -17.43 -3.83
C CYS A 23 28.45 -17.87 -4.91
N SER A 24 27.18 -17.96 -4.56
CA SER A 24 26.11 -18.18 -5.53
C SER A 24 26.04 -17.02 -6.54
N SER A 25 25.85 -17.34 -7.83
CA SER A 25 25.60 -16.36 -8.90
C SER A 25 24.11 -16.19 -9.19
N VAL A 26 23.22 -16.77 -8.37
CA VAL A 26 21.77 -16.67 -8.52
C VAL A 26 21.35 -15.21 -8.46
N LYS A 27 20.57 -14.81 -9.47
CA LYS A 27 19.92 -13.50 -9.53
C LYS A 27 18.43 -13.66 -9.23
N PRO A 28 17.86 -12.86 -8.32
CA PRO A 28 16.42 -12.84 -8.12
C PRO A 28 15.71 -12.21 -9.33
N TRP A 29 14.37 -12.23 -9.30
CA TRP A 29 13.57 -11.44 -10.24
C TRP A 29 13.97 -9.96 -10.18
N ILE A 30 13.99 -9.32 -11.34
CA ILE A 30 14.20 -7.89 -11.52
C ILE A 30 13.18 -7.37 -12.52
N ASN A 31 12.77 -6.11 -12.39
CA ASN A 31 11.81 -5.49 -13.30
C ASN A 31 12.30 -5.47 -14.75
N GLU A 32 11.32 -5.53 -15.65
CA GLU A 32 11.50 -5.52 -17.09
C GLU A 32 11.21 -4.12 -17.66
N PRO A 33 11.90 -3.69 -18.74
CA PRO A 33 11.62 -2.43 -19.40
C PRO A 33 10.24 -2.42 -20.07
N LEU A 34 9.64 -1.24 -20.22
CA LEU A 34 8.42 -1.07 -21.01
C LEU A 34 8.68 -1.44 -22.49
N PRO A 35 7.77 -2.19 -23.14
CA PRO A 35 7.85 -2.44 -24.58
C PRO A 35 7.79 -1.13 -25.38
N ALA A 36 8.53 -1.07 -26.49
CA ALA A 36 8.43 0.04 -27.43
C ALA A 36 7.00 0.17 -27.96
N GLY A 37 6.41 1.37 -27.86
CA GLY A 37 5.03 1.67 -28.28
C GLY A 37 3.96 1.52 -27.19
N ASP A 38 4.30 1.02 -26.00
CA ASP A 38 3.37 0.83 -24.87
C ASP A 38 3.70 1.74 -23.68
N GLN A 39 4.13 2.96 -24.01
CA GLN A 39 4.67 3.93 -23.04
C GLN A 39 3.63 4.94 -22.55
N ASN A 40 2.42 4.90 -23.09
CA ASN A 40 1.32 5.68 -22.55
C ASN A 40 0.80 5.00 -21.30
N ILE A 41 0.62 5.77 -20.22
CA ILE A 41 -0.14 5.31 -19.05
C ILE A 41 -1.50 4.80 -19.56
N PRO A 42 -1.88 3.53 -19.31
CA PRO A 42 -3.12 3.00 -19.84
C PRO A 42 -4.31 3.83 -19.38
N VAL A 43 -5.06 4.44 -20.31
CA VAL A 43 -6.34 5.11 -20.00
C VAL A 43 -7.35 4.03 -19.65
N ARG A 44 -7.70 3.92 -18.37
CA ARG A 44 -8.57 2.84 -17.89
C ARG A 44 -10.02 3.24 -17.87
N LYS A 45 -10.84 2.47 -18.59
CA LYS A 45 -12.28 2.44 -18.36
C LYS A 45 -12.53 1.64 -17.07
N SER A 46 -12.74 2.34 -15.96
CA SER A 46 -13.32 1.70 -14.78
C SER A 46 -14.74 1.26 -15.12
N GLU A 47 -15.08 -0.01 -14.87
CA GLU A 47 -16.46 -0.48 -14.92
C GLU A 47 -17.23 -0.10 -13.64
N ARG A 48 -16.57 0.61 -12.71
CA ARG A 48 -17.17 1.09 -11.46
C ARG A 48 -17.94 2.39 -11.69
N ASP A 49 -18.93 2.61 -10.85
CA ASP A 49 -19.82 3.76 -10.93
C ASP A 49 -19.07 5.06 -10.58
N PRO A 50 -18.91 6.02 -11.50
CA PRO A 50 -18.13 7.23 -11.24
C PRO A 50 -18.81 8.22 -10.29
N THR A 51 -20.05 7.95 -9.86
CA THR A 51 -20.80 8.84 -8.96
C THR A 51 -20.45 8.65 -7.49
N ILE A 52 -19.80 7.53 -7.13
CA ILE A 52 -19.22 7.28 -5.80
C ILE A 52 -17.77 6.83 -5.98
N LEU A 53 -16.85 7.51 -5.31
CA LEU A 53 -15.43 7.18 -5.33
C LEU A 53 -14.97 6.81 -3.93
N VAL A 54 -14.42 5.61 -3.76
CA VAL A 54 -14.00 5.09 -2.45
C VAL A 54 -12.53 4.66 -2.49
N ALA A 55 -11.72 5.25 -1.62
CA ALA A 55 -10.33 4.90 -1.42
C ALA A 55 -10.10 4.40 0.02
N VAL A 56 -9.37 3.29 0.16
CA VAL A 56 -8.97 2.72 1.45
C VAL A 56 -7.46 2.66 1.52
N THR A 57 -6.85 3.21 2.57
CA THR A 57 -5.41 3.10 2.81
C THR A 57 -5.12 2.28 4.07
N LEU A 58 -4.19 1.34 3.96
CA LEU A 58 -3.89 0.35 4.99
C LEU A 58 -2.42 0.49 5.42
N SER A 59 -2.22 0.90 6.67
CA SER A 59 -0.88 1.19 7.20
C SER A 59 0.01 -0.04 7.44
N GLY A 60 1.28 0.24 7.73
CA GLY A 60 2.26 -0.76 8.14
C GLY A 60 2.13 -1.26 9.57
N GLY A 61 2.90 -2.31 9.90
CA GLY A 61 2.86 -2.96 11.22
C GLY A 61 2.82 -4.48 11.22
N GLY A 62 3.17 -5.13 10.11
CA GLY A 62 3.19 -6.59 9.98
C GLY A 62 1.80 -7.23 10.09
N ALA A 63 1.74 -8.45 10.64
CA ALA A 63 0.50 -9.20 10.82
C ALA A 63 -0.55 -8.47 11.67
N ARG A 64 -0.11 -7.59 12.60
CA ARG A 64 -1.02 -6.73 13.36
C ARG A 64 -1.84 -5.81 12.45
N ALA A 65 -1.13 -5.11 11.56
CA ALA A 65 -1.76 -4.20 10.61
C ALA A 65 -2.61 -4.93 9.57
N ALA A 66 -2.14 -6.10 9.12
CA ALA A 66 -2.92 -6.96 8.23
C ALA A 66 -4.24 -7.42 8.87
N ALA A 67 -4.22 -7.84 10.15
CA ALA A 67 -5.42 -8.28 10.87
C ALA A 67 -6.40 -7.13 11.12
N PHE A 68 -5.91 -5.98 11.59
CA PHE A 68 -6.73 -4.79 11.82
C PHE A 68 -7.35 -4.27 10.52
N GLY A 69 -6.56 -4.16 9.45
CA GLY A 69 -7.03 -3.80 8.12
C GLY A 69 -8.03 -4.80 7.54
N TYR A 70 -7.82 -6.10 7.74
CA TYR A 70 -8.78 -7.13 7.35
C TYR A 70 -10.13 -6.99 8.09
N GLY A 71 -10.11 -6.66 9.38
CA GLY A 71 -11.32 -6.31 10.14
C GLY A 71 -12.08 -5.13 9.55
N VAL A 72 -11.37 -4.06 9.16
CA VAL A 72 -11.96 -2.91 8.46
C VAL A 72 -12.58 -3.33 7.12
N LEU A 73 -11.86 -4.03 6.26
CA LEU A 73 -12.40 -4.47 4.96
C LEU A 73 -13.62 -5.39 5.12
N THR A 74 -13.63 -6.22 6.16
CA THR A 74 -14.78 -7.07 6.51
C THR A 74 -15.99 -6.24 6.89
N GLU A 75 -15.82 -5.18 7.68
CA GLU A 75 -16.89 -4.24 8.03
C GLU A 75 -17.43 -3.47 6.81
N LEU A 76 -16.55 -3.06 5.90
CA LEU A 76 -16.96 -2.44 4.63
C LEU A 76 -17.78 -3.40 3.77
N GLN A 77 -17.47 -4.70 3.80
CA GLN A 77 -18.26 -5.72 3.11
C GLN A 77 -19.63 -5.95 3.77
N GLN A 78 -19.74 -5.77 5.08
CA GLN A 78 -21.01 -5.85 5.81
C GLN A 78 -21.90 -4.62 5.60
N THR A 79 -21.30 -3.48 5.24
CA THR A 79 -22.01 -2.22 5.01
C THR A 79 -22.70 -2.24 3.64
N ARG A 80 -23.97 -2.64 3.64
CA ARG A 80 -24.81 -2.78 2.44
C ARG A 80 -25.67 -1.54 2.21
N PHE A 81 -25.80 -1.13 0.96
CA PHE A 81 -26.68 -0.05 0.54
C PHE A 81 -27.15 -0.27 -0.90
N VAL A 82 -28.10 0.54 -1.37
CA VAL A 82 -28.53 0.58 -2.77
C VAL A 82 -28.00 1.84 -3.39
N TRP A 83 -27.25 1.72 -4.49
CA TRP A 83 -26.68 2.84 -5.22
C TRP A 83 -27.14 2.79 -6.66
N ASN A 84 -27.73 3.87 -7.18
CA ASN A 84 -28.29 3.90 -8.54
C ASN A 84 -29.22 2.71 -8.87
N GLY A 85 -30.01 2.28 -7.89
CA GLY A 85 -30.94 1.16 -8.03
C GLY A 85 -30.30 -0.24 -7.92
N HIS A 86 -28.98 -0.34 -7.71
CA HIS A 86 -28.26 -1.60 -7.58
C HIS A 86 -27.83 -1.85 -6.12
N PRO A 87 -28.16 -3.01 -5.53
CA PRO A 87 -27.60 -3.41 -4.24
C PRO A 87 -26.09 -3.58 -4.33
N THR A 88 -25.35 -2.98 -3.39
CA THR A 88 -23.90 -3.03 -3.32
C THR A 88 -23.40 -3.03 -1.88
N THR A 89 -22.09 -3.17 -1.68
CA THR A 89 -21.40 -3.01 -0.39
C THR A 89 -20.37 -1.89 -0.50
N LEU A 90 -19.96 -1.32 0.63
CA LEU A 90 -18.93 -0.29 0.60
C LEU A 90 -17.58 -0.86 0.14
N LEU A 91 -17.31 -2.14 0.41
CA LEU A 91 -16.14 -2.83 -0.13
C LEU A 91 -16.23 -3.03 -1.66
N ASP A 92 -17.41 -3.35 -2.20
CA ASP A 92 -17.61 -3.45 -3.67
C ASP A 92 -17.52 -2.09 -4.34
N ALA A 93 -17.82 -0.98 -3.63
CA ALA A 93 -17.61 0.37 -4.12
C ALA A 93 -16.14 0.85 -4.07
N THR A 94 -15.22 0.15 -3.40
CA THR A 94 -13.79 0.54 -3.28
C THR A 94 -13.05 0.60 -4.61
N ASP A 95 -12.80 1.79 -5.14
CA ASP A 95 -12.03 2.03 -6.36
C ASP A 95 -10.53 1.90 -6.16
N VAL A 96 -10.03 2.27 -4.99
CA VAL A 96 -8.60 2.31 -4.68
C VAL A 96 -8.34 1.63 -3.35
N VAL A 97 -7.36 0.72 -3.33
CA VAL A 97 -6.79 0.17 -2.10
C VAL A 97 -5.28 0.43 -2.08
N SER A 98 -4.83 1.19 -1.11
CA SER A 98 -3.41 1.48 -0.86
C SER A 98 -2.93 0.69 0.36
N GLY A 99 -1.72 0.17 0.32
CA GLY A 99 -1.16 -0.63 1.39
C GLY A 99 0.33 -0.43 1.61
N VAL A 100 0.72 -0.44 2.88
CA VAL A 100 2.11 -0.28 3.33
C VAL A 100 2.48 -1.47 4.23
N SER A 101 3.65 -2.07 4.02
CA SER A 101 4.19 -3.17 4.84
C SER A 101 3.11 -4.24 5.12
N GLY A 102 2.76 -4.50 6.38
CA GLY A 102 1.65 -5.39 6.75
C GLY A 102 0.31 -5.11 6.06
N GLY A 103 -0.09 -3.84 5.90
CA GLY A 103 -1.30 -3.44 5.18
C GLY A 103 -1.24 -3.75 3.68
N SER A 104 -0.05 -3.72 3.08
CA SER A 104 0.14 -4.12 1.67
C SER A 104 -0.16 -5.60 1.45
N ILE A 105 0.01 -6.44 2.47
CA ILE A 105 -0.25 -7.88 2.37
C ILE A 105 -1.73 -8.15 2.10
N VAL A 106 -2.62 -7.55 2.90
CA VAL A 106 -4.07 -7.68 2.77
C VAL A 106 -4.62 -6.87 1.59
N ALA A 107 -4.07 -5.68 1.31
CA ALA A 107 -4.44 -4.88 0.13
C ALA A 107 -4.23 -5.66 -1.17
N ALA A 108 -3.03 -6.23 -1.34
CA ALA A 108 -2.70 -7.04 -2.51
C ALA A 108 -3.55 -8.30 -2.58
N TYR A 109 -3.83 -8.96 -1.44
CA TYR A 109 -4.67 -10.14 -1.40
C TYR A 109 -6.11 -9.82 -1.83
N PHE A 110 -6.68 -8.72 -1.34
CA PHE A 110 -8.00 -8.24 -1.74
C PHE A 110 -8.06 -7.89 -3.22
N ALA A 111 -7.08 -7.13 -3.74
CA ALA A 111 -7.05 -6.77 -5.15
C ALA A 111 -6.92 -8.00 -6.06
N ALA A 112 -6.09 -8.98 -5.66
CA ALA A 112 -5.84 -10.20 -6.43
C ALA A 112 -7.02 -11.19 -6.44
N HIS A 113 -7.66 -11.39 -5.30
CA HIS A 113 -8.69 -12.42 -5.13
C HIS A 113 -10.12 -11.87 -5.13
N GLY A 114 -10.28 -10.55 -5.05
CA GLY A 114 -11.58 -9.88 -4.96
C GLY A 114 -12.31 -10.16 -3.66
N ILE A 115 -13.56 -9.70 -3.61
CA ILE A 115 -14.44 -9.80 -2.44
C ILE A 115 -14.73 -11.26 -2.06
N GLU A 116 -14.92 -12.13 -3.05
CA GLU A 116 -15.22 -13.55 -2.83
C GLU A 116 -14.04 -14.30 -2.21
N GLY A 117 -12.80 -13.90 -2.55
CA GLY A 117 -11.60 -14.54 -2.04
C GLY A 117 -11.12 -13.97 -0.70
N LEU A 118 -11.44 -12.71 -0.40
CA LEU A 118 -11.01 -12.01 0.82
C LEU A 118 -11.24 -12.82 2.12
N PRO A 119 -12.38 -13.51 2.35
CA PRO A 119 -12.60 -14.30 3.57
C PRO A 119 -11.55 -15.37 3.85
N ARG A 120 -10.84 -15.87 2.83
CA ARG A 120 -9.77 -16.87 3.02
C ARG A 120 -8.48 -16.27 3.56
N PHE A 121 -8.30 -14.95 3.47
CA PHE A 121 -7.08 -14.26 3.91
C PHE A 121 -6.71 -14.59 5.37
N GLU A 122 -7.71 -14.68 6.24
CA GLU A 122 -7.47 -15.03 7.64
C GLU A 122 -6.79 -16.39 7.76
N GLN A 123 -7.29 -17.41 7.05
CA GLN A 123 -6.73 -18.75 7.09
C GLN A 123 -5.42 -18.86 6.30
N ASP A 124 -5.31 -18.18 5.16
CA ASP A 124 -4.16 -18.30 4.26
C ASP A 124 -2.92 -17.54 4.79
N PHE A 125 -3.12 -16.50 5.61
CA PHE A 125 -2.03 -15.67 6.13
C PHE A 125 -2.08 -15.49 7.65
N LEU A 126 -3.16 -14.92 8.20
CA LEU A 126 -3.19 -14.46 9.61
C LEU A 126 -3.08 -15.61 10.62
N ARG A 127 -3.69 -16.77 10.32
CA ARG A 127 -3.68 -17.97 11.15
C ARG A 127 -2.51 -18.90 10.83
N GLN A 128 -1.66 -18.54 9.88
CA GLN A 128 -0.47 -19.30 9.55
C GLN A 128 0.71 -18.85 10.41
N ASN A 129 1.59 -19.79 10.76
CA ASN A 129 2.89 -19.45 11.33
C ASN A 129 3.87 -19.03 10.22
N PHE A 130 3.53 -17.94 9.55
CA PHE A 130 4.25 -17.39 8.41
C PHE A 130 5.72 -17.11 8.76
N GLN A 131 6.00 -16.55 9.93
CA GLN A 131 7.34 -16.26 10.40
C GLN A 131 8.20 -17.52 10.56
N ASN A 132 7.66 -18.58 11.18
CA ASN A 132 8.38 -19.85 11.26
C ASN A 132 8.58 -20.49 9.88
N SER A 133 7.60 -20.34 8.97
CA SER A 133 7.76 -20.81 7.59
C SER A 133 8.91 -20.11 6.86
N LEU A 134 9.10 -18.81 7.10
CA LEU A 134 10.23 -18.04 6.54
C LEU A 134 11.57 -18.47 7.14
N ILE A 135 11.64 -18.66 8.47
CA ILE A 135 12.87 -19.11 9.15
C ILE A 135 13.27 -20.50 8.65
N THR A 136 12.31 -21.44 8.61
CA THR A 136 12.57 -22.80 8.11
C THR A 136 12.94 -22.81 6.63
N GLN A 137 12.34 -21.93 5.81
CA GLN A 137 12.75 -21.74 4.42
C GLN A 137 14.18 -21.19 4.32
N ALA A 138 14.56 -20.19 5.11
CA ALA A 138 15.91 -19.61 5.11
C ALA A 138 17.00 -20.61 5.52
N LEU A 139 16.69 -21.55 6.40
CA LEU A 139 17.61 -22.60 6.84
C LEU A 139 17.77 -23.77 5.84
N ARG A 140 17.01 -23.80 4.74
CA ARG A 140 17.17 -24.83 3.70
C ARG A 140 18.55 -24.68 3.04
N PRO A 141 19.33 -25.77 2.82
CA PRO A 141 20.68 -25.69 2.26
C PRO A 141 20.78 -24.90 0.96
N GLY A 142 19.83 -25.08 0.04
CA GLY A 142 19.79 -24.31 -1.22
C GLY A 142 19.60 -22.80 -1.00
N ASN A 143 18.74 -22.41 -0.04
CA ASN A 143 18.52 -20.99 0.28
C ASN A 143 19.71 -20.37 1.03
N LEU A 144 20.42 -21.15 1.86
CA LEU A 144 21.67 -20.70 2.49
C LEU A 144 22.75 -20.41 1.44
N ILE A 145 22.86 -21.25 0.41
CA ILE A 145 23.75 -21.02 -0.73
C ILE A 145 23.29 -19.78 -1.52
N ASP A 146 22.00 -19.68 -1.85
CA ASP A 146 21.43 -18.51 -2.55
C ASP A 146 21.73 -17.20 -1.82
N LEU A 147 21.64 -17.18 -0.48
CA LEU A 147 21.92 -16.00 0.36
C LEU A 147 23.40 -15.57 0.37
N THR A 148 24.31 -16.39 -0.17
CA THR A 148 25.70 -15.97 -0.42
C THR A 148 25.85 -15.12 -1.69
N SER A 149 24.81 -15.05 -2.52
CA SER A 149 24.79 -14.19 -3.71
C SER A 149 24.74 -12.71 -3.31
N PRO A 150 25.49 -11.83 -3.98
CA PRO A 150 25.44 -10.39 -3.70
C PRO A 150 24.13 -9.74 -4.18
N TRP A 151 23.32 -10.42 -5.00
CA TRP A 151 22.05 -9.91 -5.52
C TRP A 151 20.84 -10.42 -4.74
N LEU A 152 20.97 -11.53 -4.00
CA LEU A 152 19.88 -12.16 -3.28
C LEU A 152 20.03 -11.94 -1.77
N GLY A 153 18.91 -11.64 -1.11
CA GLY A 153 18.89 -11.34 0.32
C GLY A 153 17.63 -11.88 0.98
N ARG A 154 17.53 -11.71 2.30
CA ARG A 154 16.44 -12.24 3.14
C ARG A 154 15.03 -11.88 2.62
N THR A 155 14.87 -10.69 2.06
CA THR A 155 13.58 -10.23 1.52
C THR A 155 13.18 -10.96 0.24
N HIS A 156 14.12 -11.50 -0.52
CA HIS A 156 13.80 -12.34 -1.67
C HIS A 156 13.23 -13.70 -1.23
N LEU A 157 13.61 -14.20 -0.05
CA LEU A 157 12.96 -15.37 0.54
C LEU A 157 11.54 -15.03 1.03
N LEU A 158 11.36 -13.85 1.62
CA LEU A 158 10.01 -13.33 1.92
C LEU A 158 9.15 -13.25 0.66
N ALA A 159 9.68 -12.69 -0.43
CA ALA A 159 8.99 -12.62 -1.72
C ALA A 159 8.61 -14.03 -2.22
N ARG A 160 9.52 -15.02 -2.17
CA ARG A 160 9.19 -16.42 -2.54
C ARG A 160 8.02 -16.98 -1.74
N ARG A 161 7.95 -16.71 -0.43
CA ARG A 161 6.85 -17.19 0.41
C ARG A 161 5.53 -16.43 0.17
N LEU A 162 5.61 -15.12 -0.06
CA LEU A 162 4.46 -14.32 -0.46
C LEU A 162 3.94 -14.73 -1.85
N ASP A 163 4.82 -15.19 -2.74
CA ASP A 163 4.44 -15.69 -4.05
C ASP A 163 3.47 -16.89 -3.95
N GLU A 164 3.70 -17.77 -2.99
CA GLU A 164 2.79 -18.88 -2.66
C GLU A 164 1.42 -18.37 -2.16
N LEU A 165 1.40 -17.29 -1.37
CA LEU A 165 0.15 -16.67 -0.88
C LEU A 165 -0.66 -16.03 -2.03
N TYR A 166 0.02 -15.43 -2.99
CA TYR A 166 -0.62 -14.76 -4.13
C TYR A 166 -0.78 -15.66 -5.35
N GLY A 167 -0.32 -16.92 -5.30
CA GLY A 167 -0.37 -17.84 -6.44
C GLY A 167 0.44 -17.36 -7.65
N GLY A 168 1.54 -16.63 -7.43
CA GLY A 168 2.39 -16.10 -8.50
C GLY A 168 1.78 -14.95 -9.32
N LEU A 169 0.69 -14.35 -8.85
CA LEU A 169 0.01 -13.26 -9.55
C LEU A 169 0.88 -12.00 -9.62
N THR A 170 0.75 -11.29 -10.74
CA THR A 170 1.37 -10.01 -11.04
C THR A 170 0.35 -8.87 -11.00
N PHE A 171 0.82 -7.62 -10.99
CA PHE A 171 -0.06 -6.46 -11.19
C PHE A 171 -0.86 -6.60 -12.49
N GLY A 172 -0.25 -7.10 -13.57
CA GLY A 172 -0.97 -7.30 -14.83
C GLY A 172 -2.11 -8.32 -14.74
N ASP A 173 -2.01 -9.30 -13.85
CA ASP A 173 -3.08 -10.27 -13.61
C ASP A 173 -4.23 -9.66 -12.80
N VAL A 174 -3.92 -8.82 -11.80
CA VAL A 174 -4.90 -8.04 -11.05
C VAL A 174 -5.69 -7.14 -12.00
N GLU A 175 -4.97 -6.43 -12.88
CA GLU A 175 -5.54 -5.46 -13.80
C GLU A 175 -6.49 -6.06 -14.84
N ARG A 176 -6.27 -7.32 -15.20
CA ARG A 176 -7.13 -8.06 -16.13
C ARG A 176 -8.46 -8.49 -15.50
N ARG A 177 -8.60 -8.43 -14.18
CA ARG A 177 -9.85 -8.81 -13.51
C ARG A 177 -10.89 -7.69 -13.64
N PRO A 178 -12.13 -8.01 -14.02
CA PRO A 178 -13.24 -7.06 -13.98
C PRO A 178 -13.42 -6.51 -12.56
N ARG A 179 -13.67 -5.20 -12.45
CA ARG A 179 -13.96 -4.49 -11.18
C ARG A 179 -12.88 -4.66 -10.07
N HIS A 180 -11.62 -4.97 -10.37
CA HIS A 180 -10.57 -4.92 -9.35
C HIS A 180 -10.43 -3.49 -8.79
N PRO A 181 -10.16 -3.30 -7.48
CA PRO A 181 -9.71 -2.01 -6.98
C PRO A 181 -8.31 -1.72 -7.52
N GLN A 182 -8.00 -0.46 -7.81
CA GLN A 182 -6.63 -0.05 -8.09
C GLN A 182 -5.77 -0.32 -6.86
N LEU A 183 -4.69 -1.08 -7.04
CA LEU A 183 -3.80 -1.46 -5.97
C LEU A 183 -2.58 -0.54 -5.95
N PHE A 184 -2.40 0.19 -4.87
CA PHE A 184 -1.19 0.95 -4.60
C PHE A 184 -0.40 0.29 -3.48
N ILE A 185 0.86 -0.02 -3.75
CA ILE A 185 1.78 -0.53 -2.74
C ILE A 185 2.91 0.49 -2.60
N THR A 186 3.19 0.92 -1.37
CA THR A 186 4.21 1.93 -1.12
C THR A 186 5.40 1.31 -0.42
N ALA A 187 6.58 1.48 -1.00
CA ALA A 187 7.87 1.21 -0.37
C ALA A 187 8.63 2.53 -0.14
N THR A 188 9.78 2.50 0.52
CA THR A 188 10.63 3.69 0.69
C THR A 188 11.87 3.57 -0.19
N ASP A 189 12.12 4.57 -1.02
CA ASP A 189 13.40 4.71 -1.71
C ASP A 189 14.48 5.16 -0.72
N MET A 190 15.43 4.28 -0.45
CA MET A 190 16.47 4.51 0.57
C MET A 190 17.39 5.70 0.24
N SER A 191 17.55 6.05 -1.04
CA SER A 191 18.41 7.16 -1.47
C SER A 191 17.76 8.53 -1.28
N LEU A 192 16.43 8.60 -1.41
CA LEU A 192 15.67 9.84 -1.31
C LEU A 192 14.96 10.00 0.05
N GLY A 193 14.80 8.90 0.80
CA GLY A 193 14.00 8.89 2.03
C GLY A 193 12.52 9.19 1.77
N THR A 194 12.01 8.84 0.58
CA THR A 194 10.65 9.18 0.15
C THR A 194 9.91 7.95 -0.35
N GLY A 195 8.58 7.98 -0.32
CA GLY A 195 7.73 6.89 -0.80
C GLY A 195 7.90 6.66 -2.30
N PHE A 196 8.16 5.41 -2.68
CA PHE A 196 8.13 4.88 -4.03
C PHE A 196 6.93 3.94 -4.16
N GLU A 197 6.01 4.26 -5.05
CA GLU A 197 4.77 3.50 -5.21
C GLU A 197 4.79 2.61 -6.44
N PHE A 198 4.30 1.38 -6.31
CA PHE A 198 4.07 0.48 -7.42
C PHE A 198 2.82 0.91 -8.21
N THR A 199 3.00 1.90 -9.07
CA THR A 199 1.95 2.56 -9.89
C THR A 199 2.46 2.82 -11.30
N TRP A 200 1.56 3.03 -12.26
CA TRP A 200 1.95 3.31 -13.64
C TRP A 200 2.68 4.62 -13.76
N GLU A 201 2.26 5.64 -13.01
CA GLU A 201 2.90 6.95 -12.95
C GLU A 201 4.37 6.80 -12.55
N GLN A 202 4.65 6.11 -11.45
CA GLN A 202 6.00 5.90 -10.94
C GLN A 202 6.84 4.97 -11.85
N PHE A 203 6.26 3.89 -12.37
CA PHE A 203 6.96 2.92 -13.23
C PHE A 203 7.27 3.49 -14.62
N SER A 204 6.42 4.38 -15.14
CA SER A 204 6.70 5.14 -16.35
C SER A 204 7.90 6.08 -16.16
N LEU A 205 8.14 6.58 -14.94
CA LEU A 205 9.32 7.41 -14.67
C LEU A 205 10.64 6.65 -14.85
N ILE A 206 10.63 5.33 -14.67
CA ILE A 206 11.81 4.46 -14.76
C ILE A 206 11.75 3.51 -15.97
N CYS A 207 10.85 3.81 -16.92
CA CYS A 207 10.56 3.04 -18.12
C CYS A 207 10.40 1.53 -17.88
N SER A 208 9.67 1.15 -16.83
CA SER A 208 9.52 -0.26 -16.42
C SER A 208 8.07 -0.72 -16.52
N ASP A 209 7.85 -1.98 -16.92
CA ASP A 209 6.51 -2.52 -17.09
C ASP A 209 5.91 -2.97 -15.75
N LEU A 210 4.94 -2.20 -15.23
CA LEU A 210 4.26 -2.54 -13.98
C LEU A 210 3.56 -3.91 -14.07
N ARG A 211 3.04 -4.29 -15.24
CA ARG A 211 2.27 -5.54 -15.41
C ARG A 211 3.09 -6.78 -15.10
N LYS A 212 4.41 -6.69 -15.28
CA LYS A 212 5.36 -7.78 -15.05
C LYS A 212 5.78 -7.91 -13.60
N VAL A 213 5.41 -6.96 -12.74
CA VAL A 213 5.79 -6.95 -11.33
C VAL A 213 4.97 -8.00 -10.58
N PRO A 214 5.61 -9.00 -9.94
CA PRO A 214 4.92 -9.91 -9.03
C PRO A 214 4.37 -9.13 -7.84
N LEU A 215 3.14 -9.44 -7.41
CA LEU A 215 2.57 -8.86 -6.19
C LEU A 215 3.48 -9.14 -4.99
N SER A 216 4.03 -10.35 -4.95
CA SER A 216 4.98 -10.80 -3.94
C SER A 216 6.22 -9.93 -3.83
N PHE A 217 6.75 -9.42 -4.95
CA PHE A 217 7.91 -8.51 -4.95
C PHE A 217 7.54 -7.15 -4.35
N ALA A 218 6.42 -6.56 -4.79
CA ALA A 218 6.01 -5.24 -4.32
C ALA A 218 5.68 -5.25 -2.81
N VAL A 219 4.93 -6.25 -2.36
CA VAL A 219 4.59 -6.45 -0.94
C VAL A 219 5.85 -6.72 -0.11
N ALA A 220 6.78 -7.55 -0.60
CA ALA A 220 8.04 -7.81 0.09
C ALA A 220 8.91 -6.55 0.20
N ALA A 221 8.98 -5.73 -0.85
CA ALA A 221 9.71 -4.45 -0.83
C ALA A 221 9.09 -3.49 0.18
N SER A 222 7.76 -3.38 0.18
CA SER A 222 6.99 -2.57 1.13
C SER A 222 7.12 -3.03 2.58
N SER A 223 7.46 -4.31 2.81
CA SER A 223 7.64 -4.92 4.14
C SER A 223 9.11 -5.08 4.56
N ALA A 224 10.07 -4.54 3.79
CA ALA A 224 11.50 -4.78 3.95
C ALA A 224 12.12 -3.93 5.08
N VAL A 225 11.74 -4.22 6.34
CA VAL A 225 12.23 -3.48 7.52
C VAL A 225 13.77 -3.57 7.58
N PRO A 226 14.49 -2.44 7.57
CA PRO A 226 15.95 -2.45 7.63
C PRO A 226 16.50 -3.27 8.79
N LEU A 227 17.70 -3.83 8.61
CA LEU A 227 18.41 -4.73 9.52
C LEU A 227 17.79 -6.12 9.69
N LEU A 228 16.47 -6.24 9.73
CA LEU A 228 15.76 -7.53 9.76
C LEU A 228 15.68 -8.15 8.36
N LEU A 229 15.45 -7.31 7.36
CA LEU A 229 15.29 -7.68 5.97
C LEU A 229 16.29 -6.89 5.10
N SER A 230 16.52 -7.39 3.89
CA SER A 230 17.43 -6.75 2.92
C SER A 230 16.65 -5.80 1.99
N PRO A 231 17.25 -4.71 1.49
CA PRO A 231 16.59 -3.91 0.46
C PRO A 231 16.26 -4.75 -0.79
N MET A 232 15.18 -4.39 -1.48
CA MET A 232 14.84 -4.93 -2.80
C MET A 232 15.28 -3.94 -3.88
N THR A 233 15.76 -4.43 -5.01
CA THR A 233 16.36 -3.57 -6.04
C THR A 233 15.56 -3.60 -7.33
N LEU A 234 15.26 -2.41 -7.85
CA LEU A 234 14.77 -2.21 -9.21
C LEU A 234 15.90 -1.62 -10.06
N LYS A 235 15.91 -1.96 -11.35
CA LYS A 235 16.74 -1.30 -12.36
C LYS A 235 15.96 -0.13 -12.95
N ASN A 236 16.63 0.99 -13.15
CA ASN A 236 16.09 2.13 -13.86
C ASN A 236 16.38 1.96 -15.37
N TYR A 237 15.34 1.93 -16.20
CA TYR A 237 15.43 1.81 -17.65
C TYR A 237 15.13 3.12 -18.37
N ALA A 238 15.11 4.27 -17.67
CA ALA A 238 14.79 5.55 -18.28
C ALA A 238 15.74 5.95 -19.42
N ASP A 239 16.97 5.42 -19.46
CA ASP A 239 17.94 5.59 -20.56
C ASP A 239 17.56 4.84 -21.85
N GLN A 240 16.67 3.85 -21.74
CA GLN A 240 16.20 3.00 -22.83
C GLN A 240 14.76 3.34 -23.25
N CYS A 241 14.22 4.47 -22.81
CA CYS A 241 12.85 4.90 -23.09
C CYS A 241 12.78 5.81 -24.33
N PRO A 242 12.38 5.32 -25.52
CA PRO A 242 12.24 6.18 -26.69
C PRO A 242 11.00 7.10 -26.55
N ASP A 243 11.13 8.38 -26.91
CA ASP A 243 10.03 9.36 -27.00
C ASP A 243 9.42 9.87 -25.69
N ARG A 244 10.22 9.99 -24.63
CA ARG A 244 9.75 10.59 -23.38
C ARG A 244 9.73 12.14 -23.44
N PRO A 245 8.60 12.80 -23.12
CA PRO A 245 8.61 14.24 -22.83
C PRO A 245 9.52 14.49 -21.63
N SER A 246 10.60 15.25 -21.79
CA SER A 246 11.40 15.68 -20.65
C SER A 246 10.53 16.52 -19.72
N PRO A 247 10.45 16.19 -18.41
CA PRO A 247 9.70 17.02 -17.48
C PRO A 247 10.26 18.45 -17.50
N SER A 248 9.40 19.46 -17.63
CA SER A 248 9.85 20.86 -17.71
C SER A 248 10.51 21.27 -16.40
N VAL A 249 11.81 21.58 -16.46
CA VAL A 249 12.61 22.07 -15.32
C VAL A 249 12.06 23.41 -14.79
N ALA A 250 11.50 24.25 -15.67
CA ALA A 250 10.87 25.50 -15.27
C ALA A 250 9.53 25.27 -14.53
N ALA A 251 8.75 24.26 -14.96
CA ALA A 251 7.59 23.83 -14.20
C ALA A 251 8.01 23.22 -12.85
N ALA A 252 9.11 22.48 -12.77
CA ALA A 252 9.62 21.89 -11.53
C ALA A 252 9.89 22.91 -10.40
N ALA A 253 10.13 24.19 -10.73
CA ALA A 253 10.34 25.27 -9.78
C ALA A 253 9.07 26.03 -9.37
N ALA A 254 7.92 25.76 -10.00
CA ALA A 254 6.64 26.42 -9.73
C ALA A 254 5.79 25.65 -8.71
N GLY A 255 4.93 26.37 -7.98
CA GLY A 255 4.05 25.81 -6.95
C GLY A 255 4.63 25.93 -5.54
N ASP A 256 3.92 25.36 -4.55
CA ASP A 256 4.38 25.31 -3.17
C ASP A 256 5.61 24.40 -3.00
N TYR A 257 6.16 24.34 -1.77
CA TYR A 257 7.36 23.56 -1.52
C TYR A 257 7.17 22.05 -1.77
N ARG A 258 5.97 21.50 -1.57
CA ARG A 258 5.68 20.07 -1.76
C ARG A 258 5.64 19.72 -3.23
N VAL A 259 4.99 20.56 -4.05
CA VAL A 259 4.96 20.38 -5.51
C VAL A 259 6.38 20.43 -6.09
N ARG A 260 7.20 21.39 -5.66
CA ARG A 260 8.60 21.48 -6.10
C ARG A 260 9.43 20.26 -5.68
N LEU A 261 9.25 19.79 -4.44
CA LEU A 261 9.95 18.61 -3.94
C LEU A 261 9.52 17.33 -4.70
N ASN A 262 8.23 17.16 -4.95
CA ASN A 262 7.71 16.03 -5.73
C ASN A 262 8.30 16.02 -7.15
N ARG A 263 8.29 17.17 -7.85
CA ARG A 263 8.87 17.29 -9.20
C ARG A 263 10.38 17.04 -9.22
N ALA A 264 11.11 17.46 -8.17
CA ALA A 264 12.54 17.14 -8.03
C ALA A 264 12.78 15.63 -7.89
N HIS A 265 11.92 14.91 -7.15
CA HIS A 265 12.00 13.45 -7.07
C HIS A 265 11.72 12.80 -8.42
N GLU A 266 10.68 13.24 -9.14
CA GLU A 266 10.35 12.72 -10.48
C GLU A 266 11.53 12.87 -11.45
N LEU A 267 12.15 14.06 -11.49
CA LEU A 267 13.36 14.33 -12.28
C LEU A 267 14.53 13.41 -11.90
N SER A 268 14.68 13.04 -10.62
CA SER A 268 15.74 12.10 -10.22
C SER A 268 15.54 10.69 -10.78
N TYR A 269 14.28 10.27 -11.02
CA TYR A 269 13.97 8.96 -11.58
C TYR A 269 14.19 8.90 -13.09
N VAL A 270 14.10 10.03 -13.80
CA VAL A 270 14.33 10.05 -15.26
C VAL A 270 15.81 10.01 -15.63
N ASP A 271 16.70 10.33 -14.68
CA ASP A 271 18.15 10.32 -14.86
C ASP A 271 18.73 8.94 -14.49
N ALA A 272 18.58 7.96 -15.39
CA ALA A 272 19.12 6.61 -15.20
C ALA A 272 20.65 6.55 -15.18
N GLN A 273 21.35 7.59 -15.67
CA GLN A 273 22.81 7.65 -15.62
C GLN A 273 23.29 7.94 -14.19
N ARG A 274 22.63 8.86 -13.48
CA ARG A 274 22.92 9.13 -12.05
C ARG A 274 22.24 8.14 -11.10
N LYS A 275 21.10 7.58 -11.49
CA LYS A 275 20.30 6.67 -10.68
C LYS A 275 19.95 5.37 -11.43
N PRO A 276 20.93 4.50 -11.73
CA PRO A 276 20.71 3.27 -12.50
C PRO A 276 19.96 2.19 -11.71
N TYR A 277 19.96 2.27 -10.38
CA TYR A 277 19.28 1.32 -9.49
C TYR A 277 18.52 2.06 -8.39
N ILE A 278 17.42 1.47 -7.96
CA ILE A 278 16.54 1.99 -6.91
C ILE A 278 16.44 0.91 -5.84
N HIS A 279 16.86 1.25 -4.62
CA HIS A 279 16.86 0.34 -3.48
C HIS A 279 15.69 0.67 -2.57
N LEU A 280 14.78 -0.28 -2.44
CA LEU A 280 13.52 -0.17 -1.71
C LEU A 280 13.61 -0.88 -0.36
N VAL A 281 13.12 -0.20 0.66
CA VAL A 281 12.93 -0.71 2.02
C VAL A 281 11.47 -0.49 2.46
N ASP A 282 11.13 -0.92 3.67
CA ASP A 282 9.77 -0.82 4.21
C ASP A 282 9.14 0.58 3.99
N GLY A 283 7.91 0.60 3.47
CA GLY A 283 7.21 1.85 3.15
C GLY A 283 6.84 2.69 4.37
N GLY A 284 6.75 2.06 5.54
CA GLY A 284 6.43 2.71 6.81
C GLY A 284 7.47 3.73 7.27
N LEU A 285 8.67 3.72 6.69
CA LEU A 285 9.71 4.71 6.98
C LEU A 285 9.43 6.09 6.37
N ALA A 286 8.78 6.12 5.20
CA ALA A 286 8.45 7.38 4.52
C ALA A 286 6.97 7.74 4.63
N ASP A 287 6.07 6.78 4.40
CA ASP A 287 4.63 7.00 4.39
C ASP A 287 3.91 5.77 4.95
N ASN A 288 3.82 5.69 6.28
CA ASN A 288 3.15 4.57 6.95
C ASN A 288 1.65 4.50 6.68
N LEU A 289 1.00 5.58 6.25
CA LEU A 289 -0.44 5.58 5.97
C LEU A 289 -0.75 5.29 4.49
N GLY A 290 0.25 5.34 3.60
CA GLY A 290 0.09 5.10 2.16
C GLY A 290 -0.78 6.15 1.49
N VAL A 291 -0.80 7.38 2.02
CA VAL A 291 -1.70 8.46 1.58
C VAL A 291 -0.94 9.70 1.12
N GLN A 292 0.32 9.87 1.52
CA GLN A 292 1.08 11.09 1.26
C GLN A 292 1.24 11.33 -0.24
N ARG A 293 1.55 10.28 -1.01
CA ARG A 293 1.70 10.39 -2.48
C ARG A 293 0.39 10.62 -3.21
N LEU A 294 -0.72 10.07 -2.72
CA LEU A 294 -2.06 10.40 -3.23
C LEU A 294 -2.33 11.90 -3.11
N LEU A 295 -2.01 12.49 -1.96
CA LEU A 295 -2.17 13.92 -1.72
C LEU A 295 -1.21 14.77 -2.54
N ASP A 296 0.07 14.39 -2.60
CA ASP A 296 1.09 15.15 -3.33
C ASP A 296 0.76 15.23 -4.83
N ARG A 297 0.27 14.13 -5.42
CA ARG A 297 -0.22 14.12 -6.81
C ARG A 297 -1.45 15.00 -7.00
N ALA A 298 -2.43 14.88 -6.11
CA ALA A 298 -3.63 15.71 -6.17
C ALA A 298 -3.26 17.20 -6.13
N LEU A 299 -2.32 17.60 -5.28
CA LEU A 299 -1.84 18.99 -5.19
C LEU A 299 -1.01 19.41 -6.41
N ALA A 300 -0.11 18.54 -6.90
CA ALA A 300 0.74 18.83 -8.06
C ALA A 300 -0.06 19.04 -9.35
N ASN A 301 -1.22 18.38 -9.47
CA ASN A 301 -2.14 18.51 -10.59
C ASN A 301 -3.18 19.63 -10.38
N GLY A 302 -3.03 20.51 -9.38
CA GLY A 302 -3.96 21.64 -9.17
C GLY A 302 -5.22 21.31 -8.36
N GLY A 303 -5.21 20.21 -7.62
CA GLY A 303 -6.27 19.76 -6.71
C GLY A 303 -7.11 18.61 -7.27
N LEU A 304 -7.95 18.02 -6.41
CA LEU A 304 -8.80 16.87 -6.76
C LEU A 304 -9.69 17.12 -7.99
N ARG A 305 -10.25 18.33 -8.14
CA ARG A 305 -11.12 18.67 -9.28
C ARG A 305 -10.37 18.46 -10.60
N GLN A 306 -9.18 19.03 -10.70
CA GLN A 306 -8.34 18.95 -11.89
C GLN A 306 -7.83 17.51 -12.12
N THR A 307 -7.43 16.79 -11.06
CA THR A 307 -7.07 15.38 -11.15
C THR A 307 -8.20 14.52 -11.71
N PHE A 308 -9.43 14.72 -11.25
CA PHE A 308 -10.60 13.98 -11.71
C PHE A 308 -11.03 14.37 -13.13
N SER A 309 -10.87 15.64 -13.52
CA SER A 309 -11.09 16.07 -14.91
C SER A 309 -10.07 15.43 -15.87
N GLU A 310 -8.81 15.30 -15.47
CA GLU A 310 -7.74 14.70 -16.29
C GLU A 310 -7.98 13.21 -16.57
N VAL A 311 -8.56 12.49 -15.61
CA VAL A 311 -8.94 11.07 -15.79
C VAL A 311 -10.28 10.89 -16.52
N GLY A 312 -10.89 11.98 -16.99
CA GLY A 312 -12.06 11.95 -17.88
C GLY A 312 -13.40 11.75 -17.18
N ILE A 313 -13.50 12.04 -15.88
CA ILE A 313 -14.80 12.04 -15.19
C ILE A 313 -15.65 13.20 -15.74
N PRO A 314 -16.89 12.94 -16.20
CA PRO A 314 -17.73 14.01 -16.74
C PRO A 314 -18.09 15.07 -15.67
N PRO A 315 -18.41 16.31 -16.09
CA PRO A 315 -18.92 17.33 -15.17
C PRO A 315 -20.14 16.85 -14.38
N ALA A 316 -20.29 17.35 -13.16
CA ALA A 316 -21.40 17.11 -12.23
C ALA A 316 -21.69 15.61 -11.94
N THR A 317 -20.66 14.76 -11.97
CA THR A 317 -20.83 13.30 -11.81
C THR A 317 -20.57 12.82 -10.39
N ILE A 318 -19.49 13.29 -9.74
CA ILE A 318 -19.08 12.77 -8.42
C ILE A 318 -20.05 13.28 -7.36
N ARG A 319 -20.83 12.39 -6.73
CA ARG A 319 -21.74 12.70 -5.62
C ARG A 319 -21.16 12.34 -4.27
N LYS A 320 -20.29 11.33 -4.20
CA LYS A 320 -19.62 10.94 -2.95
C LYS A 320 -18.15 10.65 -3.19
N LEU A 321 -17.30 11.23 -2.37
CA LEU A 321 -15.88 10.89 -2.29
C LEU A 321 -15.57 10.44 -0.87
N VAL A 322 -15.09 9.21 -0.73
CA VAL A 322 -14.82 8.56 0.56
C VAL A 322 -13.35 8.17 0.62
N LEU A 323 -12.65 8.61 1.67
CA LEU A 323 -11.28 8.21 1.98
C LEU A 323 -11.24 7.60 3.38
N ILE A 324 -10.92 6.31 3.48
CA ILE A 324 -10.78 5.59 4.74
C ILE A 324 -9.30 5.35 5.00
N THR A 325 -8.74 5.94 6.06
CA THR A 325 -7.32 5.80 6.40
C THR A 325 -7.17 4.92 7.63
N VAL A 326 -6.57 3.74 7.49
CA VAL A 326 -6.46 2.74 8.55
C VAL A 326 -5.06 2.75 9.16
N ASN A 327 -4.95 3.20 10.41
CA ASN A 327 -3.70 3.25 11.17
C ASN A 327 -3.64 2.16 12.26
N ALA A 328 -2.78 1.16 12.06
CA ALA A 328 -2.52 0.07 13.00
C ALA A 328 -1.19 0.24 13.75
N GLU A 329 -0.69 1.47 13.84
CA GLU A 329 0.53 1.80 14.55
C GLU A 329 0.45 1.45 16.05
N ARG A 330 1.53 0.87 16.56
CA ARG A 330 1.67 0.43 17.96
C ARG A 330 2.22 1.55 18.85
N ASP A 331 2.24 1.31 20.15
CA ASP A 331 3.04 2.12 21.08
C ASP A 331 4.53 1.75 21.00
N PRO A 332 5.44 2.72 21.26
CA PRO A 332 6.85 2.42 21.45
C PRO A 332 7.03 1.34 22.51
N SER A 333 7.90 0.37 22.23
CA SER A 333 8.17 -0.78 23.13
C SER A 333 8.85 -0.35 24.43
N VAL A 334 9.63 0.73 24.35
CA VAL A 334 10.35 1.32 25.48
C VAL A 334 10.25 2.83 25.34
N ASN A 335 9.77 3.49 26.39
CA ASN A 335 9.84 4.94 26.47
C ASN A 335 11.24 5.35 26.95
N ILE A 336 12.16 5.52 26.00
CA ILE A 336 13.55 5.91 26.29
C ILE A 336 13.64 7.30 26.95
N ASP A 337 12.63 8.16 26.80
CA ASP A 337 12.59 9.50 27.39
C ASP A 337 12.39 9.47 28.92
N MET A 338 11.93 8.34 29.47
CA MET A 338 11.67 8.16 30.90
C MET A 338 12.91 7.68 31.68
N SER A 339 14.05 7.50 31.01
CA SER A 339 15.30 7.07 31.65
C SER A 339 16.47 7.94 31.19
N ASP A 340 17.35 8.26 32.14
CA ASP A 340 18.65 8.88 31.89
C ASP A 340 19.72 7.90 31.41
N LYS A 341 19.40 6.60 31.33
CA LYS A 341 20.32 5.56 30.85
C LYS A 341 20.50 5.65 29.35
N VAL A 342 21.74 5.53 28.90
CA VAL A 342 22.07 5.48 27.47
C VAL A 342 21.31 4.33 26.79
N PRO A 343 20.50 4.58 25.75
CA PRO A 343 19.80 3.54 25.02
C PRO A 343 20.77 2.54 24.37
N ASN A 344 20.45 1.26 24.41
CA ASN A 344 21.23 0.24 23.71
C ASN A 344 20.96 0.26 22.19
N MET A 345 21.77 -0.45 21.41
CA MET A 345 21.67 -0.46 19.94
C MET A 345 20.28 -0.87 19.42
N ALA A 346 19.61 -1.82 20.07
CA ALA A 346 18.26 -2.24 19.68
C ALA A 346 17.23 -1.13 19.94
N GLN A 347 17.33 -0.45 21.08
CA GLN A 347 16.47 0.69 21.42
C GLN A 347 16.70 1.87 20.47
N VAL A 348 17.94 2.15 20.08
CA VAL A 348 18.26 3.20 19.10
C VAL A 348 17.64 2.88 17.74
N VAL A 349 17.79 1.64 17.26
CA VAL A 349 17.19 1.20 16.00
C VAL A 349 15.65 1.27 16.05
N ASP A 350 15.02 0.78 17.11
CA ASP A 350 13.57 0.82 17.28
C ASP A 350 13.04 2.26 17.28
N ALA A 351 13.71 3.17 18.01
CA ALA A 351 13.35 4.58 18.05
C ALA A 351 13.55 5.29 16.70
N LEU A 352 14.62 4.97 15.96
CA LEU A 352 14.88 5.58 14.65
C LEU A 352 13.93 5.06 13.58
N LEU A 353 13.65 3.75 13.53
CA LEU A 353 12.79 3.17 12.50
C LEU A 353 11.31 3.44 12.76
N PHE A 354 10.85 3.26 14.00
CA PHE A 354 9.42 3.38 14.33
C PHE A 354 9.06 4.71 14.97
N GLY A 355 9.95 5.32 15.77
CA GLY A 355 9.67 6.62 16.40
C GLY A 355 9.64 7.79 15.41
N THR A 356 10.53 7.81 14.41
CA THR A 356 10.51 8.84 13.35
C THR A 356 9.33 8.65 12.39
N GLY A 357 9.01 7.40 12.04
CA GLY A 357 7.82 7.04 11.27
C GLY A 357 6.52 7.47 11.98
N ALA A 358 6.45 7.34 13.31
CA ALA A 358 5.32 7.81 14.10
C ALA A 358 5.10 9.33 13.99
N ARG A 359 6.19 10.10 13.97
CA ARG A 359 6.11 11.56 13.76
C ARG A 359 5.59 11.88 12.36
N ALA A 360 6.17 11.28 11.32
CA ALA A 360 5.73 11.49 9.93
C ALA A 360 4.25 11.08 9.73
N THR A 361 3.83 10.01 10.39
CA THR A 361 2.43 9.55 10.43
C THR A 361 1.52 10.63 11.01
N ARG A 362 1.86 11.18 12.19
CA ARG A 362 1.09 12.26 12.81
C ARG A 362 1.02 13.52 11.95
N GLU A 363 2.15 13.93 11.36
CA GLU A 363 2.19 15.07 10.44
C GLU A 363 1.25 14.86 9.25
N THR A 364 1.21 13.63 8.70
CA THR A 364 0.30 13.26 7.60
C THR A 364 -1.17 13.27 8.02
N GLN A 365 -1.50 12.82 9.24
CA GLN A 365 -2.87 12.86 9.76
C GLN A 365 -3.38 14.29 9.98
N GLU A 366 -2.55 15.17 10.56
CA GLU A 366 -2.93 16.57 10.73
C GLU A 366 -3.07 17.28 9.38
N PHE A 367 -2.19 16.97 8.43
CA PHE A 367 -2.31 17.46 7.06
C PHE A 367 -3.60 17.00 6.37
N LEU A 368 -3.97 15.74 6.53
CA LEU A 368 -5.25 15.21 6.03
C LEU A 368 -6.44 15.94 6.64
N ARG A 369 -6.41 16.25 7.94
CA ARG A 369 -7.48 17.01 8.61
C ARG A 369 -7.62 18.40 8.01
N ASP A 370 -6.51 19.09 7.77
CA ASP A 370 -6.52 20.44 7.19
C ASP A 370 -7.03 20.42 5.75
N ILE A 371 -6.54 19.48 4.92
CA ILE A 371 -7.00 19.29 3.55
C ILE A 371 -8.49 18.95 3.50
N THR A 372 -8.96 18.08 4.38
CA THR A 372 -10.38 17.69 4.44
C THR A 372 -11.26 18.92 4.70
N ARG A 373 -10.89 19.76 5.67
CA ARG A 373 -11.62 21.01 5.95
C ARG A 373 -11.59 21.96 4.75
N GLN A 374 -10.46 22.04 4.06
CA GLN A 374 -10.33 22.86 2.86
C GLN A 374 -11.26 22.36 1.74
N TRP A 375 -11.31 21.05 1.49
CA TRP A 375 -12.17 20.45 0.48
C TRP A 375 -13.65 20.60 0.81
N GLN A 376 -14.04 20.36 2.08
CA GLN A 376 -15.42 20.56 2.52
C GLN A 376 -15.87 22.02 2.34
N ARG A 377 -15.01 23.00 2.66
CA ARG A 377 -15.29 24.42 2.40
C ARG A 377 -15.41 24.72 0.90
N SER A 378 -14.55 24.11 0.07
CA SER A 378 -14.58 24.31 -1.38
C SER A 378 -15.82 23.69 -2.04
N LEU A 379 -16.35 22.60 -1.50
CA LEU A 379 -17.64 22.06 -1.96
C LEU A 379 -18.82 22.90 -1.47
N ALA A 380 -18.77 23.38 -0.21
CA ALA A 380 -19.81 24.24 0.35
C ALA A 380 -19.93 25.60 -0.35
N SER A 381 -18.85 26.11 -0.96
CA SER A 381 -18.90 27.32 -1.81
C SER A 381 -19.58 27.12 -3.16
N GLY A 382 -20.00 25.89 -3.49
CA GLY A 382 -20.65 25.53 -4.74
C GLY A 382 -19.70 25.24 -5.90
N PRO A 383 -20.23 24.88 -7.08
CA PRO A 383 -19.44 24.55 -8.26
C PRO A 383 -18.57 25.73 -8.71
N THR A 384 -17.33 25.44 -9.08
CA THR A 384 -16.35 26.46 -9.51
C THR A 384 -16.50 26.86 -10.98
N GLY A 385 -17.46 26.28 -11.70
CA GLY A 385 -17.80 26.57 -13.09
C GLY A 385 -18.67 25.47 -13.70
N ALA A 386 -19.04 25.62 -14.98
CA ALA A 386 -19.87 24.64 -15.70
C ALA A 386 -19.17 23.27 -15.93
N ASN A 387 -17.85 23.21 -15.80
CA ASN A 387 -17.03 22.01 -16.01
C ASN A 387 -16.61 21.34 -14.68
N ASP A 388 -17.22 21.71 -13.56
CA ASP A 388 -16.88 21.10 -12.28
C ASP A 388 -17.33 19.62 -12.26
N VAL A 389 -16.42 18.71 -11.92
CA VAL A 389 -16.65 17.25 -11.88
C VAL A 389 -17.53 16.80 -10.72
N PHE A 390 -17.61 17.60 -9.65
CA PHE A 390 -18.44 17.30 -8.49
C PHE A 390 -19.87 17.78 -8.72
N ALA A 391 -20.84 16.94 -8.35
CA ALA A 391 -22.24 17.32 -8.33
C ALA A 391 -22.49 18.47 -7.31
N PRO A 392 -23.55 19.28 -7.48
CA PRO A 392 -23.85 20.39 -6.56
C PRO A 392 -24.06 19.97 -5.10
N ASP A 393 -24.50 18.74 -4.88
CA ASP A 393 -24.77 18.11 -3.59
C ASP A 393 -23.68 17.09 -3.20
N ALA A 394 -22.49 17.19 -3.81
CA ALA A 394 -21.42 16.25 -3.52
C ALA A 394 -20.94 16.31 -2.07
N GLU A 395 -20.66 15.14 -1.50
CA GLU A 395 -20.14 15.00 -0.15
C GLU A 395 -18.73 14.40 -0.15
N ILE A 396 -17.88 14.88 0.77
CA ILE A 396 -16.56 14.30 1.06
C ILE A 396 -16.54 13.75 2.48
N HIS A 397 -16.19 12.47 2.59
CA HIS A 397 -16.05 11.75 3.84
C HIS A 397 -14.61 11.27 4.00
N VAL A 398 -13.88 11.81 4.97
CA VAL A 398 -12.54 11.33 5.35
C VAL A 398 -12.63 10.69 6.72
N ILE A 399 -12.35 9.40 6.78
CA ILE A 399 -12.69 8.52 7.90
C ILE A 399 -11.39 7.93 8.45
N PRO A 400 -10.78 8.55 9.47
CA PRO A 400 -9.62 7.99 10.13
C PRO A 400 -10.03 6.83 11.05
N VAL A 401 -9.39 5.68 10.88
CA VAL A 401 -9.61 4.46 11.68
C VAL A 401 -8.29 4.13 12.36
N ASN A 402 -8.14 4.48 13.64
CA ASN A 402 -6.91 4.21 14.38
C ASN A 402 -7.09 3.07 15.38
N LEU A 403 -6.14 2.14 15.44
CA LEU A 403 -6.11 1.09 16.46
C LEU A 403 -6.09 1.68 17.89
N ARG A 404 -5.53 2.88 18.05
CA ARG A 404 -5.53 3.63 19.32
C ARG A 404 -6.93 4.07 19.77
N ASP A 405 -7.90 4.12 18.86
CA ASP A 405 -9.28 4.47 19.16
C ASP A 405 -10.11 3.23 19.53
N ALA A 406 -9.49 2.03 19.56
CA ALA A 406 -10.17 0.80 19.96
C ALA A 406 -10.76 0.93 21.39
N PRO A 407 -11.99 0.44 21.60
CA PRO A 407 -12.60 0.34 22.92
C PRO A 407 -11.73 -0.44 23.94
N ASP A 408 -11.81 -0.07 25.22
CA ASP A 408 -11.00 -0.72 26.28
C ASP A 408 -11.43 -2.17 26.55
N ASP A 409 -12.68 -2.54 26.28
CA ASP A 409 -13.21 -3.90 26.37
C ASP A 409 -12.63 -4.84 25.31
N ILE A 410 -12.08 -4.32 24.21
CA ILE A 410 -11.29 -5.08 23.20
C ILE A 410 -9.79 -5.04 23.54
N ALA A 411 -9.46 -4.89 24.83
CA ALA A 411 -8.09 -4.90 25.34
C ALA A 411 -7.12 -3.97 24.58
N ARG A 412 -7.55 -2.76 24.20
CA ARG A 412 -6.75 -1.76 23.44
C ARG A 412 -5.28 -1.72 23.84
N ARG A 413 -4.99 -1.62 25.15
CA ARG A 413 -3.60 -1.55 25.67
C ARG A 413 -2.77 -2.76 25.29
N ARG A 414 -3.35 -3.95 25.24
CA ARG A 414 -2.68 -5.17 24.76
C ARG A 414 -2.43 -5.10 23.26
N LEU A 415 -3.44 -4.69 22.48
CA LEU A 415 -3.34 -4.59 21.02
C LEU A 415 -2.26 -3.61 20.57
N LEU A 416 -2.09 -2.49 21.29
CA LEU A 416 -1.04 -1.51 21.05
C LEU A 416 0.37 -2.00 21.40
N GLN A 417 0.51 -3.16 22.05
CA GLN A 417 1.80 -3.77 22.39
C GLN A 417 2.14 -4.96 21.49
N VAL A 418 1.21 -5.40 20.63
CA VAL A 418 1.45 -6.48 19.67
C VAL A 418 2.62 -6.05 18.75
N PRO A 419 3.70 -6.85 18.65
CA PRO A 419 4.90 -6.45 17.93
C PRO A 419 4.67 -6.38 16.41
N THR A 420 5.55 -5.66 15.72
CA THR A 420 5.62 -5.71 14.25
C THR A 420 6.33 -7.00 13.84
N ALA A 421 5.56 -8.02 13.47
CA ALA A 421 6.04 -9.35 13.10
C ALA A 421 5.18 -9.94 11.95
N PHE A 422 5.65 -10.99 11.27
CA PHE A 422 4.85 -11.68 10.24
C PHE A 422 3.90 -12.74 10.81
N SER A 423 3.97 -13.00 12.11
CA SER A 423 3.04 -13.89 12.80
C SER A 423 2.77 -13.35 14.20
N ILE A 424 1.52 -13.46 14.60
CA ILE A 424 0.99 -13.10 15.92
C ILE A 424 0.13 -14.26 16.41
N THR A 425 -0.25 -14.25 17.69
CA THR A 425 -1.06 -15.33 18.26
C THR A 425 -2.47 -15.32 17.66
N SER A 426 -3.12 -16.49 17.66
CA SER A 426 -4.51 -16.59 17.24
C SER A 426 -5.44 -15.67 18.02
N GLU A 427 -5.19 -15.47 19.31
CA GLU A 427 -6.02 -14.56 20.11
C GLU A 427 -5.86 -13.10 19.62
N GLU A 428 -4.63 -12.65 19.41
CA GLU A 428 -4.35 -11.32 18.85
C GLU A 428 -4.96 -11.13 17.46
N VAL A 429 -4.95 -12.15 16.60
CA VAL A 429 -5.64 -12.09 15.29
C VAL A 429 -7.13 -11.81 15.49
N THR A 430 -7.81 -12.59 16.33
CA THR A 430 -9.26 -12.42 16.57
C THR A 430 -9.57 -11.02 17.07
N ASP A 431 -8.83 -10.56 18.09
CA ASP A 431 -9.09 -9.27 18.72
C ASP A 431 -8.79 -8.09 17.79
N LEU A 432 -7.75 -8.19 16.95
CA LEU A 432 -7.42 -7.13 15.98
C LEU A 432 -8.46 -7.02 14.87
N ILE A 433 -9.00 -8.15 14.41
CA ILE A 433 -10.08 -8.17 13.42
C ILE A 433 -11.33 -7.50 14.01
N GLU A 434 -11.70 -7.87 15.24
CA GLU A 434 -12.84 -7.26 15.94
C GLU A 434 -12.60 -5.77 16.21
N ALA A 435 -11.40 -5.39 16.65
CA ALA A 435 -11.04 -3.99 16.83
C ALA A 435 -11.15 -3.18 15.53
N GLY A 436 -10.70 -3.73 14.39
CA GLY A 436 -10.81 -3.07 13.09
C GLY A 436 -12.25 -2.76 12.70
N GLY A 437 -13.13 -3.77 12.79
CA GLY A 437 -14.54 -3.58 12.51
C GLY A 437 -15.22 -2.64 13.51
N SER A 438 -14.92 -2.79 14.81
CA SER A 438 -15.50 -2.00 15.88
C SER A 438 -15.13 -0.52 15.78
N VAL A 439 -13.84 -0.18 15.59
CA VAL A 439 -13.41 1.23 15.45
C VAL A 439 -14.11 1.91 14.27
N LEU A 440 -14.18 1.23 13.12
CA LEU A 440 -14.88 1.78 11.95
C LEU A 440 -16.37 1.97 12.23
N ARG A 441 -17.07 0.96 12.75
CA ARG A 441 -18.51 1.00 13.05
C ARG A 441 -18.87 2.11 14.06
N HIS A 442 -17.96 2.44 14.97
CA HIS A 442 -18.15 3.46 15.99
C HIS A 442 -17.62 4.85 15.59
N SER A 443 -16.93 4.99 14.45
CA SER A 443 -16.48 6.29 13.94
C SER A 443 -17.69 7.20 13.64
N PRO A 444 -17.71 8.44 14.15
CA PRO A 444 -18.73 9.43 13.82
C PRO A 444 -18.81 9.72 12.31
N GLU A 445 -17.66 9.83 11.65
CA GLU A 445 -17.55 10.11 10.21
C GLU A 445 -18.09 8.94 9.39
N PHE A 446 -17.80 7.70 9.80
CA PHE A 446 -18.36 6.51 9.14
C PHE A 446 -19.87 6.40 9.30
N ARG A 447 -20.39 6.69 10.50
CA ARG A 447 -21.85 6.70 10.74
C ARG A 447 -22.55 7.77 9.91
N ALA A 448 -21.94 8.95 9.75
CA ALA A 448 -22.45 10.00 8.88
C ALA A 448 -22.48 9.56 7.41
N LEU A 449 -21.42 8.89 6.92
CA LEU A 449 -21.41 8.29 5.58
C LEU A 449 -22.54 7.27 5.42
N VAL A 450 -22.67 6.31 6.33
CA VAL A 450 -23.71 5.26 6.26
C VAL A 450 -25.11 5.88 6.27
N GLN A 451 -25.37 6.87 7.12
CA GLN A 451 -26.65 7.57 7.14
C GLN A 451 -26.94 8.27 5.80
N SER A 452 -25.92 8.88 5.20
CA SER A 452 -26.08 9.54 3.90
C SER A 452 -26.25 8.54 2.74
N LEU A 453 -25.62 7.36 2.81
CA LEU A 453 -25.81 6.26 1.83
C LEU A 453 -27.21 5.62 1.92
N LEU A 454 -27.81 5.61 3.11
CA LEU A 454 -29.15 5.04 3.34
C LEU A 454 -30.29 6.04 3.12
N SER A 455 -29.97 7.33 2.96
CA SER A 455 -30.97 8.35 2.66
C SER A 455 -31.47 8.17 1.22
N PRO A 456 -32.77 8.40 0.92
CA PRO A 456 -33.30 8.25 -0.43
C PRO A 456 -32.54 9.18 -1.40
N ASP A 457 -31.98 8.62 -2.47
CA ASP A 457 -31.28 9.40 -3.50
C ASP A 457 -32.26 10.42 -4.11
N PRO A 458 -32.03 11.74 -3.93
CA PRO A 458 -32.90 12.76 -4.52
C PRO A 458 -32.90 12.71 -6.07
N HIS A 459 -31.96 11.99 -6.67
CA HIS A 459 -31.82 11.81 -8.13
C HIS A 459 -32.29 10.43 -8.62
N ALA A 460 -32.86 9.59 -7.76
CA ALA A 460 -33.44 8.32 -8.22
C ALA A 460 -34.59 8.61 -9.19
N PRO A 461 -34.62 8.00 -10.40
CA PRO A 461 -35.74 8.17 -11.31
C PRO A 461 -37.02 7.73 -10.60
N HIS A 462 -37.99 8.65 -10.49
CA HIS A 462 -39.30 8.35 -9.92
C HIS A 462 -39.90 7.16 -10.69
N ALA A 463 -40.06 6.02 -10.02
CA ALA A 463 -40.88 4.94 -10.55
C ALA A 463 -42.28 5.51 -10.78
N PRO A 464 -42.86 5.39 -11.99
CA PRO A 464 -44.22 5.86 -12.21
C PRO A 464 -45.15 5.13 -11.24
N PRO A 465 -46.13 5.83 -10.63
CA PRO A 465 -47.06 5.20 -9.71
C PRO A 465 -47.73 4.03 -10.42
N ALA A 466 -47.72 2.86 -9.76
CA ALA A 466 -48.39 1.68 -10.25
C ALA A 466 -49.85 2.04 -10.53
N GLY A 467 -50.18 2.19 -11.82
CA GLY A 467 -51.53 2.49 -12.27
C GLY A 467 -52.45 1.38 -11.77
N LEU A 468 -53.43 1.76 -10.95
CA LEU A 468 -54.61 0.95 -10.75
C LEU A 468 -55.19 0.61 -12.12
N GLN A 469 -55.07 -0.65 -12.52
CA GLN A 469 -55.93 -1.21 -13.55
C GLN A 469 -57.35 -1.18 -12.99
N ALA A 470 -58.12 -0.16 -13.38
CA ALA A 470 -59.56 -0.20 -13.31
C ALA A 470 -60.02 -1.33 -14.23
N LYS A 471 -60.62 -2.37 -13.64
CA LYS A 471 -61.46 -3.32 -14.37
C LYS A 471 -62.81 -2.65 -14.56
N ASP A 472 -63.16 -2.39 -15.81
CA ASP A 472 -64.53 -2.41 -16.31
C ASP A 472 -64.66 -3.57 -17.30
#